data_AF-A0A3A0V6U6-F1
#
_entry.id   AF-A0A3A0V6U6-F1
#
_cell.length_a   1.000
_cell.length_b   1.000
_cell.length_c   1.000
_cell.angle_alpha   90.00
_cell.angle_beta   90.00
_cell.angle_gamma   90.00
#
_symmetry.space_group_name_H-M   'P 1'
#
loop_
_entity.id
_entity.type
_entity.pdbx_description
1 polymer ?
#
loop_
_entity_poly.entity_id
_entity_poly.type
_entity_poly.pdbx_seq_one_letter_code
_entity_poly.pdbx_strand_id
1 'polypeptide(L)'
;NDIRAAKDLKTYAHEIYAQASKDVDVVYLTICSDVLDFAFNPGGPVDGNGLSSYELLTMIHEFGKLGLCGMDYVEVYPMMDANQNSAHFVSTAVLYVLAGHVAYLNQTK
;
A
#
# COMPACT_ATOMS: atom_id res chain seq x y z
N ASN A 1 -12.29 -11.00 -3.29
CA ASN A 1 -11.11 -10.17 -3.04
C ASN A 1 -9.84 -10.90 -3.47
N ASP A 2 -9.69 -11.22 -4.77
CA ASP A 2 -8.41 -11.68 -5.33
C ASP A 2 -7.90 -10.61 -6.28
N ILE A 3 -6.81 -9.95 -5.90
CA ILE A 3 -6.23 -8.85 -6.66
C ILE A 3 -5.72 -9.29 -8.04
N ARG A 4 -5.29 -10.55 -8.18
CA ARG A 4 -4.77 -11.07 -9.46
C ARG A 4 -5.86 -11.28 -10.50
N ALA A 5 -7.11 -11.39 -10.05
CA ALA A 5 -8.28 -11.45 -10.92
C ALA A 5 -8.85 -10.05 -11.24
N ALA A 6 -8.31 -8.99 -10.64
CA ALA A 6 -8.78 -7.63 -10.87
C ALA A 6 -8.41 -7.18 -12.30
N LYS A 7 -9.43 -6.75 -13.06
CA LYS A 7 -9.23 -6.19 -14.41
C LYS A 7 -8.76 -4.74 -14.37
N ASP A 8 -9.11 -4.02 -13.30
CA ASP A 8 -8.72 -2.64 -13.04
C ASP A 8 -8.41 -2.49 -11.55
N LEU A 9 -7.12 -2.27 -11.25
CA LEU A 9 -6.65 -2.15 -9.87
C LEU A 9 -7.19 -0.92 -9.16
N LYS A 10 -7.49 0.17 -9.87
CA LYS A 10 -8.02 1.39 -9.25
C LYS A 10 -9.46 1.18 -8.82
N THR A 11 -10.26 0.60 -9.70
CA THR A 11 -11.64 0.21 -9.38
C THR A 11 -11.66 -0.76 -8.19
N TYR A 12 -10.77 -1.76 -8.23
CA TYR A 12 -10.63 -2.72 -7.14
C TYR A 12 -10.19 -2.07 -5.80
N ALA A 13 -9.29 -1.08 -5.84
CA ALA A 13 -8.94 -0.28 -4.67
C ALA A 13 -10.15 0.47 -4.10
N HIS A 14 -10.96 1.10 -4.96
CA HIS A 14 -12.14 1.84 -4.50
C HIS A 14 -13.18 0.90 -3.88
N GLU A 15 -13.37 -0.30 -4.44
CA GLU A 15 -14.25 -1.33 -3.87
C GLU A 15 -13.76 -1.83 -2.50
N ILE A 16 -12.45 -2.02 -2.31
CA ILE A 16 -11.86 -2.40 -1.01
C ILE A 16 -12.03 -1.27 -0.01
N TYR A 17 -11.74 -0.02 -0.41
CA TYR A 17 -11.90 1.11 0.48
C TYR A 17 -13.37 1.28 0.91
N ALA A 18 -14.32 1.14 -0.03
CA ALA A 18 -15.75 1.20 0.28
C ALA A 18 -16.19 0.11 1.28
N GLN A 19 -15.57 -1.08 1.23
CA GLN A 19 -15.79 -2.12 2.24
C GLN A 19 -15.22 -1.70 3.60
N ALA A 20 -14.01 -1.14 3.62
CA ALA A 20 -13.33 -0.72 4.84
C ALA A 20 -13.97 0.50 5.51
N SER A 21 -14.55 1.42 4.72
CA SER A 21 -15.17 2.66 5.21
C SER A 21 -16.64 2.48 5.60
N LYS A 22 -17.19 1.28 5.48
CA LYS A 22 -18.60 1.02 5.77
C LYS A 22 -18.84 1.08 7.28
N ASP A 23 -19.81 1.89 7.70
CA ASP A 23 -20.26 2.01 9.09
C ASP A 23 -19.15 2.41 10.08
N VAL A 24 -18.15 3.17 9.62
CA VAL A 24 -17.05 3.71 10.43
C VAL A 24 -16.79 5.19 10.10
N ASP A 25 -16.23 5.93 11.07
CA ASP A 25 -15.94 7.36 10.90
C ASP A 25 -14.65 7.62 10.10
N VAL A 26 -13.69 6.69 10.17
CA VAL A 26 -12.35 6.86 9.61
C VAL A 26 -11.76 5.54 9.11
N VAL A 27 -10.81 5.63 8.18
CA VAL A 27 -10.02 4.51 7.66
C VAL A 27 -8.54 4.73 7.97
N TYR A 28 -7.89 3.71 8.54
CA TYR A 28 -6.44 3.69 8.81
C TYR A 28 -5.77 2.63 7.94
N LEU A 29 -4.62 2.96 7.34
CA LEU A 29 -3.88 2.05 6.45
C LEU A 29 -2.65 1.46 7.16
N THR A 30 -2.66 0.17 7.44
CA THR A 30 -1.46 -0.56 7.88
C THR A 30 -0.90 -1.41 6.74
N ILE A 31 0.42 -1.36 6.52
CA ILE A 31 1.09 -2.12 5.46
C ILE A 31 2.21 -2.96 6.09
N CYS A 32 2.07 -4.27 6.03
CA CYS A 32 3.18 -5.18 6.29
C CYS A 32 4.02 -5.33 5.02
N SER A 33 5.36 -5.29 5.14
CA SER A 33 6.24 -5.46 3.97
C SER A 33 6.05 -6.81 3.26
N ASP A 34 5.66 -7.85 4.02
CA ASP A 34 5.49 -9.23 3.56
C ASP A 34 4.26 -9.43 2.65
N VAL A 35 3.45 -8.39 2.41
CA VAL A 35 2.41 -8.45 1.35
C VAL A 35 3.02 -8.48 -0.05
N LEU A 36 4.25 -7.98 -0.20
CA LEU A 36 4.99 -8.02 -1.46
C LEU A 36 5.59 -9.40 -1.69
N ASP A 37 5.69 -9.78 -2.96
CA ASP A 37 6.51 -10.92 -3.35
C ASP A 37 7.97 -10.66 -2.94
N PHE A 38 8.68 -11.71 -2.49
CA PHE A 38 10.09 -11.61 -2.08
C PHE A 38 10.98 -10.95 -3.14
N ALA A 39 10.62 -11.05 -4.43
CA ALA A 39 11.34 -10.38 -5.52
C ALA A 39 11.38 -8.84 -5.36
N PHE A 40 10.41 -8.26 -4.64
CA PHE A 40 10.29 -6.83 -4.37
C PHE A 40 10.53 -6.48 -2.89
N ASN A 41 10.59 -7.47 -2.00
CA ASN A 41 10.90 -7.32 -0.58
C ASN A 41 12.03 -8.28 -0.15
N PRO A 42 13.25 -8.13 -0.69
CA PRO A 42 14.34 -9.08 -0.43
C PRO A 42 14.84 -9.10 1.03
N GLY A 43 14.51 -8.09 1.83
CA GLY A 43 14.80 -8.08 3.27
C GLY A 43 13.79 -8.83 4.14
N GLY A 44 12.61 -9.16 3.60
CA GLY A 44 11.59 -9.92 4.31
C GLY A 44 11.82 -11.43 4.27
N PRO A 45 10.88 -12.22 4.83
CA PRO A 45 10.80 -13.66 4.59
C PRO A 45 10.74 -13.97 3.09
N VAL A 46 11.18 -15.18 2.70
CA VAL A 46 11.16 -15.62 1.30
C VAL A 46 9.75 -16.11 0.91
N ASP A 47 8.78 -15.21 1.01
CA ASP A 47 7.39 -15.45 0.68
C ASP A 47 7.13 -15.08 -0.79
N GLY A 48 6.98 -16.11 -1.62
CA GLY A 48 6.61 -15.94 -3.03
C GLY A 48 5.10 -15.80 -3.23
N ASN A 49 4.70 -15.38 -4.43
CA ASN A 49 3.30 -15.21 -4.86
C ASN A 49 2.58 -14.03 -4.16
N GLY A 50 3.36 -13.05 -3.69
CA GLY A 50 2.86 -11.78 -3.15
C GLY A 50 2.56 -10.73 -4.21
N LEU A 51 2.30 -9.51 -3.78
CA LEU A 51 2.06 -8.37 -4.67
C LEU A 51 3.33 -7.94 -5.38
N SER A 52 3.18 -7.49 -6.62
CA SER A 52 4.19 -6.66 -7.25
C SER A 52 4.22 -5.25 -6.64
N SER A 53 5.36 -4.57 -6.77
CA SER A 53 5.48 -3.15 -6.40
C SER A 53 4.41 -2.29 -7.08
N TYR A 54 4.08 -2.57 -8.34
CA TYR A 54 3.08 -1.81 -9.10
C TYR A 54 1.68 -1.95 -8.49
N GLU A 55 1.27 -3.17 -8.14
CA GLU A 55 -0.02 -3.44 -7.52
C GLU A 55 -0.12 -2.71 -6.18
N LEU A 56 0.85 -2.89 -5.29
CA LEU A 56 0.83 -2.25 -3.98
C LEU A 56 0.80 -0.72 -4.10
N LEU A 57 1.70 -0.12 -4.88
CA LEU A 57 1.77 1.33 -5.04
C LEU A 57 0.50 1.92 -5.66
N THR A 58 -0.12 1.22 -6.61
CA THR A 58 -1.40 1.64 -7.21
C THR A 58 -2.51 1.65 -6.18
N MET A 59 -2.64 0.57 -5.40
CA MET A 59 -3.68 0.42 -4.38
C MET A 59 -3.57 1.49 -3.31
N ILE A 60 -2.38 1.67 -2.71
CA ILE A 60 -2.20 2.58 -1.58
C ILE A 60 -2.32 4.07 -1.98
N HIS A 61 -1.94 4.42 -3.21
CA HIS A 61 -2.17 5.75 -3.74
C HIS A 61 -3.67 6.04 -3.93
N GLU A 62 -4.43 5.07 -4.48
CA GLU A 62 -5.88 5.20 -4.60
C GLU A 62 -6.58 5.25 -3.24
N PHE A 63 -6.12 4.50 -2.23
CA PHE A 63 -6.62 4.65 -0.86
C PHE A 63 -6.35 6.05 -0.31
N GLY A 64 -5.14 6.59 -0.51
CA GLY A 64 -4.82 7.96 -0.10
C GLY A 64 -5.76 9.01 -0.69
N LYS A 65 -6.18 8.84 -1.96
CA LYS A 65 -7.12 9.73 -2.66
C LYS A 65 -8.54 9.73 -2.08
N LEU A 66 -8.90 8.69 -1.33
CA LEU A 66 -10.22 8.53 -0.71
C LEU A 66 -10.26 9.01 0.75
N GLY A 67 -9.09 9.37 1.31
CA GLY A 67 -8.93 9.86 2.67
C GLY A 67 -8.43 8.77 3.61
N LEU A 68 -7.52 9.12 4.50
CA LEU A 68 -6.99 8.21 5.54
C LEU A 68 -6.75 9.04 6.81
N CYS A 69 -7.04 8.50 7.98
CA CYS A 69 -6.73 9.17 9.25
C CYS A 69 -5.27 8.95 9.71
N GLY A 70 -4.58 8.00 9.09
CA GLY A 70 -3.16 7.71 9.34
C GLY A 70 -2.69 6.49 8.56
N MET A 71 -1.39 6.23 8.63
CA MET A 71 -0.79 4.99 8.12
C MET A 71 0.41 4.53 8.95
N ASP A 72 0.73 3.24 8.85
CA ASP A 72 2.02 2.67 9.24
C ASP A 72 2.57 1.72 8.15
N TYR A 73 3.88 1.44 8.24
CA TYR A 73 4.54 0.44 7.41
C TYR A 73 5.46 -0.39 8.32
N VAL A 74 5.22 -1.69 8.38
CA VAL A 74 5.79 -2.61 9.38
C VAL A 74 6.52 -3.79 8.74
N GLU A 75 7.19 -4.59 9.58
CA GLU A 75 7.98 -5.77 9.20
C GLU A 75 9.07 -5.47 8.17
N VAL A 76 9.78 -4.36 8.34
CA VAL A 76 10.94 -4.01 7.50
C VAL A 76 12.21 -4.41 8.23
N TYR A 77 13.06 -5.20 7.58
CA TYR A 77 14.29 -5.73 8.17
C TYR A 77 15.54 -5.24 7.39
N PRO A 78 15.98 -3.97 7.58
CA PRO A 78 17.08 -3.40 6.82
C PRO A 78 18.36 -4.24 6.82
N MET A 79 18.67 -4.89 7.95
CA MET A 79 19.91 -5.67 8.10
C MET A 79 19.92 -6.96 7.25
N MET A 80 18.76 -7.43 6.77
CA MET A 80 18.65 -8.65 5.96
C MET A 80 18.80 -8.38 4.46
N ASP A 81 18.80 -7.11 4.04
CA ASP A 81 18.96 -6.68 2.65
C ASP A 81 20.17 -5.76 2.50
N ALA A 82 21.30 -6.32 2.06
CA ALA A 82 22.55 -5.55 1.91
C ALA A 82 22.42 -4.35 0.97
N ASN A 83 21.47 -4.38 0.02
CA ASN A 83 21.23 -3.30 -0.94
C ASN A 83 20.19 -2.29 -0.45
N GLN A 84 19.55 -2.53 0.70
CA GLN A 84 18.52 -1.66 1.29
C GLN A 84 17.32 -1.40 0.35
N ASN A 85 17.05 -2.28 -0.60
CA ASN A 85 15.93 -2.19 -1.53
C ASN A 85 14.59 -2.19 -0.77
N SER A 86 14.39 -3.09 0.20
CA SER A 86 13.16 -3.14 1.01
C SER A 86 12.94 -1.83 1.77
N ALA A 87 13.96 -1.33 2.47
CA ALA A 87 13.88 -0.08 3.21
C ALA A 87 13.66 1.14 2.30
N HIS A 88 14.31 1.17 1.14
CA HIS A 88 14.11 2.23 0.15
C HIS A 88 12.68 2.19 -0.44
N PHE A 89 12.14 1.00 -0.67
CA PHE A 89 10.78 0.83 -1.17
C PHE A 89 9.73 1.41 -0.21
N VAL A 90 9.92 1.26 1.11
CA VAL A 90 9.03 1.88 2.12
C VAL A 90 8.92 3.38 1.92
N SER A 91 10.03 4.06 1.63
CA SER A 91 10.03 5.50 1.40
C SER A 91 9.18 5.86 0.17
N THR A 92 9.29 5.06 -0.90
CA THR A 92 8.44 5.18 -2.09
C THR A 92 6.96 4.95 -1.76
N ALA A 93 6.64 3.91 -0.99
CA ALA A 93 5.26 3.60 -0.60
C ALA A 93 4.61 4.73 0.21
N VAL A 94 5.34 5.30 1.18
CA VAL A 94 4.88 6.45 1.96
C VAL A 94 4.63 7.66 1.06
N LEU A 95 5.53 7.95 0.11
CA LEU A 95 5.34 9.05 -0.85
C LEU A 95 4.08 8.85 -1.71
N TYR A 96 3.78 7.63 -2.12
CA TYR A 96 2.56 7.34 -2.90
C TYR A 96 1.29 7.56 -2.08
N VAL A 97 1.25 7.15 -0.81
CA VAL A 97 0.11 7.43 0.07
C VAL A 97 -0.05 8.94 0.28
N LEU A 98 1.04 9.66 0.57
CA LEU A 98 1.01 11.12 0.76
C LEU A 98 0.55 11.85 -0.50
N ALA A 99 1.01 11.43 -1.69
CA ALA A 99 0.58 12.01 -2.96
C ALA A 99 -0.93 11.83 -3.17
N GLY A 100 -1.47 10.64 -2.88
CA GLY A 100 -2.90 10.39 -2.91
C GLY A 100 -3.65 11.25 -1.90
N HIS A 101 -3.13 11.36 -0.67
CA HIS A 101 -3.73 12.13 0.41
C HIS A 101 -3.79 13.64 0.09
N VAL A 102 -2.76 14.20 -0.56
CA VAL A 102 -2.81 15.59 -1.04
C VAL A 102 -3.96 15.79 -2.03
N ALA A 103 -4.21 14.82 -2.92
CA ALA A 103 -5.34 14.89 -3.84
C ALA A 103 -6.70 14.82 -3.11
N TYR A 104 -6.82 14.03 -2.04
CA TYR A 104 -8.00 14.05 -1.17
C TYR A 104 -8.21 15.43 -0.53
N LEU A 105 -7.16 15.98 0.11
CA LEU A 105 -7.23 17.29 0.77
C LEU A 105 -7.57 18.44 -0.17
N ASN A 106 -7.20 18.34 -1.45
CA ASN A 106 -7.54 19.36 -2.45
C ASN A 106 -9.01 19.27 -2.95
N GLN A 107 -9.68 18.13 -2.76
CA GLN A 107 -11.12 17.98 -3.08
C GLN A 107 -12.02 18.50 -1.94
N THR A 108 -11.50 18.54 -0.71
CA THR A 108 -12.25 18.95 0.49
C THR A 108 -12.06 20.41 0.87
N LYS A 109 -11.25 21.16 0.10
CA LYS A 109 -11.08 22.62 0.22
C LYS A 109 -12.19 23.34 -0.53
#